data_AF-Q0CTC9-F1
#
_entry.id   AF-Q0CTC9-F1
#
_cell.length_a   1.000
_cell.length_b   1.000
_cell.length_c   1.000
_cell.angle_alpha   90.00
_cell.angle_beta   90.00
_cell.angle_gamma   90.00
#
_symmetry.space_group_name_H-M   'P 1'
#
loop_
_entity.id
_entity.type
_entity.pdbx_description
1 polymer ?
#
loop_
_entity_poly.entity_id
_entity_poly.type
_entity_poly.pdbx_seq_one_letter_code
_entity_poly.pdbx_strand_id
1 'polypeptide(L)'
;MESTESLHARIATLVHAHFDALPARSKPIVRDDGTREWIPMSGIVIVKGRASSALGLYSGTQSGAKCLPASQIPHCKGLVLHDSHAEILALRAFNYWLLSECQGFLAAERNHTTDPSQTPPYQSPYLRRRRSCSAQEPPLELHPDLKIYMYCTCAPCGDASMELCMASQQDATPWEVETNNTETRSTAALSSDADTLLDGRGYFSRLGIVRRKPARADAESTRSKSCSDKLSLRQVASLLSYETSLLVATTQNAYLEGVILPEEEISRVACDRAFGEQGRMRELAGRFWTSQFETAGSIEPGGQRQTGEEAWSCLSDMGRGTFILGAFFHLGE
;
A
#
# COMPACT_ATOMS: atom_id res chain seq x y z
N MET A 1 3.92 37.04 -9.90
CA MET A 1 3.29 36.22 -8.86
C MET A 1 3.60 34.77 -9.21
N GLU A 2 4.61 34.17 -8.59
CA GLU A 2 4.76 32.71 -8.62
C GLU A 2 3.49 32.13 -7.99
N SER A 3 2.68 31.44 -8.77
CA SER A 3 1.62 30.59 -8.22
C SER A 3 2.32 29.55 -7.35
N THR A 4 2.11 29.59 -6.04
CA THR A 4 2.59 28.56 -5.13
C THR A 4 1.99 27.24 -5.56
N GLU A 5 2.75 26.42 -6.28
CA GLU A 5 2.32 25.13 -6.79
C GLU A 5 1.84 24.26 -5.62
N SER A 6 0.69 23.61 -5.79
CA SER A 6 0.10 22.79 -4.72
C SER A 6 1.05 21.64 -4.33
N LEU A 7 0.94 21.14 -3.10
CA LEU A 7 1.75 20.02 -2.64
C LEU A 7 1.57 18.79 -3.57
N HIS A 8 0.34 18.52 -4.00
CA HIS A 8 0.03 17.38 -4.87
C HIS A 8 0.70 17.51 -6.24
N ALA A 9 0.68 18.71 -6.83
CA ALA A 9 1.35 18.99 -8.11
C ALA A 9 2.87 18.85 -7.97
N ARG A 10 3.47 19.37 -6.90
CA ARG A 10 4.91 19.17 -6.62
C ARG A 10 5.30 17.72 -6.45
N ILE A 11 4.45 16.91 -5.80
CA ILE A 11 4.66 15.46 -5.69
C ILE A 11 4.59 14.79 -7.07
N ALA A 12 3.57 15.10 -7.87
CA ALA A 12 3.44 14.57 -9.23
C ALA A 12 4.65 14.94 -10.08
N THR A 13 5.02 16.23 -10.11
CA THR A 13 6.20 16.75 -10.83
C THR A 13 7.48 16.05 -10.39
N LEU A 14 7.69 15.81 -9.09
CA LEU A 14 8.86 15.07 -8.62
C LEU A 14 8.88 13.64 -9.16
N VAL A 15 7.74 12.94 -9.12
CA VAL A 15 7.67 11.54 -9.57
C VAL A 15 7.91 11.45 -11.08
N HIS A 16 7.30 12.33 -11.87
CA HIS A 16 7.53 12.41 -13.32
C HIS A 16 8.97 12.80 -13.66
N ALA A 17 9.55 13.81 -13.01
CA ALA A 17 10.94 14.21 -13.22
C ALA A 17 11.92 13.06 -12.91
N HIS A 18 11.64 12.28 -11.87
CA HIS A 18 12.45 11.10 -11.57
C HIS A 18 12.29 10.01 -12.64
N PHE A 19 11.06 9.73 -13.08
CA PHE A 19 10.83 8.79 -14.18
C PHE A 19 11.55 9.22 -15.45
N ASP A 20 11.52 10.50 -15.78
CA ASP A 20 12.19 11.08 -16.94
C ASP A 20 13.71 11.01 -16.85
N ALA A 21 14.28 11.00 -15.65
CA ALA A 21 15.71 10.80 -15.44
C ALA A 21 16.15 9.33 -15.59
N LEU A 22 15.21 8.36 -15.66
CA LEU A 22 15.59 6.95 -15.81
C LEU A 22 16.23 6.68 -17.19
N PRO A 23 17.13 5.68 -17.28
CA PRO A 23 17.68 5.23 -18.56
C PRO A 23 16.57 4.83 -19.55
N ALA A 24 16.81 5.03 -20.85
CA ALA A 24 15.82 4.71 -21.89
C ALA A 24 15.32 3.25 -21.84
N ARG A 25 16.19 2.30 -21.47
CA ARG A 25 15.83 0.87 -21.28
C ARG A 25 14.80 0.60 -20.18
N SER A 26 14.55 1.59 -19.32
CA SER A 26 13.61 1.52 -18.20
C SER A 26 12.28 2.22 -18.51
N LYS A 27 12.10 2.69 -19.75
CA LYS A 27 10.91 3.40 -20.20
C LYS A 27 10.18 2.62 -21.30
N PRO A 28 8.86 2.83 -21.45
CA PRO A 28 8.10 2.29 -22.57
C PRO A 28 8.72 2.71 -23.91
N ILE A 29 8.75 1.79 -24.87
CA ILE A 29 9.28 2.06 -26.21
C ILE A 29 8.17 2.45 -27.19
N VAL A 30 8.56 3.09 -28.28
CA VAL A 30 7.71 3.19 -29.47
C VAL A 30 8.01 1.96 -30.32
N ARG A 31 6.97 1.20 -30.68
CA ARG A 31 7.10 0.02 -31.54
C ARG A 31 7.31 0.43 -32.99
N ASP A 32 7.73 -0.53 -33.82
CA ASP A 32 8.01 -0.32 -35.25
C ASP A 32 6.79 0.22 -36.04
N ASP A 33 5.58 -0.05 -35.56
CA ASP A 33 4.31 0.44 -36.13
C ASP A 33 3.92 1.87 -35.67
N GLY A 34 4.77 2.52 -34.87
CA GLY A 34 4.51 3.85 -34.30
C GLY A 34 3.66 3.82 -33.01
N THR A 35 3.18 2.65 -32.57
CA THR A 35 2.40 2.53 -31.34
C THR A 35 3.30 2.75 -30.12
N ARG A 36 2.93 3.69 -29.25
CA ARG A 36 3.62 3.90 -27.98
C ARG A 36 3.18 2.85 -26.98
N GLU A 37 4.14 2.16 -26.37
CA GLU A 37 3.85 1.37 -25.19
C GLU A 37 3.41 2.29 -24.05
N TRP A 38 2.41 1.86 -23.30
CA TRP A 38 1.95 2.57 -22.12
C TRP A 38 1.87 1.61 -20.95
N ILE A 39 2.21 2.11 -19.77
CA ILE A 39 2.22 1.31 -18.56
C ILE A 39 1.96 2.20 -17.33
N PRO A 40 1.15 1.74 -16.35
CA PRO A 40 0.94 2.51 -15.14
C PRO A 40 2.26 2.75 -14.40
N MET A 41 2.35 3.92 -13.78
CA MET A 41 3.45 4.33 -12.91
C MET A 41 2.91 4.68 -11.53
N SER A 42 3.65 4.31 -10.51
CA SER A 42 3.42 4.76 -9.14
C SER A 42 4.75 5.12 -8.48
N GLY A 43 4.69 5.97 -7.47
CA GLY A 43 5.85 6.34 -6.66
C GLY A 43 5.44 6.72 -5.25
N ILE A 44 6.26 6.36 -4.27
CA ILE A 44 6.13 6.84 -2.90
C ILE A 44 7.02 8.07 -2.72
N VAL A 45 6.50 9.12 -2.09
CA VAL A 45 7.22 10.36 -1.77
C VAL A 45 7.10 10.65 -0.28
N ILE A 46 8.24 10.89 0.37
CA ILE A 46 8.28 11.27 1.79
C ILE A 46 8.50 12.78 1.90
N VAL A 47 7.62 13.42 2.65
CA VAL A 47 7.64 14.86 2.90
C VAL A 47 8.00 15.10 4.36
N LYS A 48 9.05 15.88 4.63
CA LYS A 48 9.45 16.25 6.00
C LYS A 48 9.15 17.72 6.29
N GLY A 49 8.43 17.99 7.39
CA GLY A 49 8.15 19.34 7.88
C GLY A 49 7.06 20.09 7.10
N ARG A 50 6.97 21.42 7.30
CA ARG A 50 5.99 22.28 6.58
C ARG A 50 6.43 22.53 5.14
N ALA A 51 6.04 21.61 4.26
CA ALA A 51 5.89 21.72 2.80
C ALA A 51 7.09 22.18 1.91
N SER A 52 8.12 22.90 2.36
CA SER A 52 8.97 23.65 1.42
C SER A 52 10.44 23.27 1.25
N SER A 53 11.05 22.31 1.96
CA SER A 53 12.51 22.12 1.82
C SER A 53 13.09 20.70 1.91
N ALA A 54 12.27 19.66 1.99
CA ALA A 54 12.79 18.28 1.94
C ALA A 54 11.77 17.33 1.30
N LEU A 55 11.81 17.25 -0.03
CA LEU A 55 11.09 16.27 -0.82
C LEU A 55 12.06 15.11 -1.07
N GLY A 56 11.97 14.06 -0.27
CA GLY A 56 12.96 13.00 -0.21
C GLY A 56 12.38 11.62 -0.45
N LEU A 57 13.07 10.89 -1.33
CA LEU A 57 12.90 9.50 -1.73
C LEU A 57 11.66 9.14 -2.57
N TYR A 58 11.97 8.76 -3.79
CA TYR A 58 11.14 8.03 -4.75
C TYR A 58 11.46 6.54 -4.66
N SER A 59 10.43 5.69 -4.69
CA SER A 59 10.59 4.25 -4.74
C SER A 59 10.01 3.65 -6.02
N GLY A 60 10.70 3.91 -7.13
CA GLY A 60 10.56 3.19 -8.40
C GLY A 60 9.27 3.44 -9.17
N THR A 61 9.37 4.01 -10.37
CA THR A 61 8.36 3.88 -11.42
C THR A 61 8.43 2.45 -11.85
N GLN A 62 7.34 1.77 -11.60
CA GLN A 62 7.26 0.38 -11.93
C GLN A 62 6.17 0.19 -12.91
N SER A 63 6.63 -0.05 -14.11
CA SER A 63 5.83 -0.45 -15.21
C SER A 63 5.43 -1.92 -15.01
N GLY A 64 4.21 -2.20 -14.58
CA GLY A 64 3.75 -3.59 -14.57
C GLY A 64 2.25 -3.71 -14.36
N ALA A 65 1.63 -4.57 -15.18
CA ALA A 65 0.23 -4.98 -15.02
C ALA A 65 0.11 -6.48 -14.80
N LYS A 66 1.25 -7.17 -14.61
CA LYS A 66 1.35 -8.63 -14.60
C LYS A 66 1.37 -9.17 -13.18
N CYS A 67 0.76 -10.32 -13.02
CA CYS A 67 0.82 -11.12 -11.81
C CYS A 67 1.22 -12.53 -12.19
N LEU A 68 1.92 -13.20 -11.27
CA LEU A 68 2.34 -14.57 -11.45
C LEU A 68 1.10 -15.50 -11.42
N PRO A 69 0.95 -16.40 -12.40
CA PRO A 69 -0.13 -17.37 -12.39
C PRO A 69 -0.09 -18.28 -11.16
N ALA A 70 -1.25 -18.72 -10.69
CA ALA A 70 -1.35 -19.53 -9.48
C ALA A 70 -0.60 -20.86 -9.61
N SER A 71 -0.56 -21.48 -10.80
CA SER A 71 0.18 -22.72 -11.06
C SER A 71 1.70 -22.56 -10.87
N GLN A 72 2.24 -21.35 -11.02
CA GLN A 72 3.68 -21.12 -10.95
C GLN A 72 4.16 -20.90 -9.52
N ILE A 73 3.29 -20.45 -8.60
CA ILE A 73 3.66 -20.13 -7.21
C ILE A 73 4.43 -21.26 -6.50
N PRO A 74 4.02 -22.55 -6.56
CA PRO A 74 4.75 -23.64 -5.90
C PRO A 74 6.20 -23.81 -6.38
N HIS A 75 6.53 -23.33 -7.59
CA HIS A 75 7.83 -23.48 -8.22
C HIS A 75 8.80 -22.32 -7.92
N CYS A 76 8.31 -21.22 -7.34
CA CYS A 76 9.06 -19.98 -7.23
C CYS A 76 10.01 -19.91 -6.02
N LYS A 77 9.82 -20.74 -4.99
CA LYS A 77 10.70 -20.82 -3.79
C LYS A 77 10.99 -19.47 -3.12
N GLY A 78 10.06 -18.52 -3.19
CA GLY A 78 10.22 -17.16 -2.62
C GLY A 78 11.13 -16.21 -3.44
N LEU A 79 11.55 -16.60 -4.65
CA LEU A 79 12.47 -15.83 -5.49
C LEU A 79 11.78 -15.03 -6.61
N VAL A 80 10.47 -15.23 -6.80
CA VAL A 80 9.70 -14.60 -7.88
C VAL A 80 8.61 -13.70 -7.31
N LEU A 81 8.46 -12.52 -7.90
CA LEU A 81 7.42 -11.57 -7.52
C LEU A 81 6.05 -12.07 -7.97
N HIS A 82 5.10 -12.16 -7.04
CA HIS A 82 3.73 -12.57 -7.34
C HIS A 82 2.90 -11.48 -8.00
N ASP A 83 3.21 -10.21 -7.70
CA ASP A 83 2.48 -9.05 -8.19
C ASP A 83 3.47 -7.96 -8.54
N SER A 84 3.46 -7.58 -9.82
CA SER A 84 4.30 -6.53 -10.36
C SER A 84 3.51 -5.27 -10.73
N HIS A 85 2.34 -5.05 -10.12
CA HIS A 85 1.66 -3.76 -10.26
C HIS A 85 2.45 -2.63 -9.60
N ALA A 86 2.37 -1.45 -10.22
CA ALA A 86 3.16 -0.27 -9.90
C ALA A 86 3.07 0.12 -8.42
N GLU A 87 1.85 0.16 -7.87
CA GLU A 87 1.57 0.50 -6.47
C GLU A 87 2.19 -0.54 -5.52
N ILE A 88 2.17 -1.81 -5.94
CA ILE A 88 2.64 -2.92 -5.11
C ILE A 88 4.13 -2.94 -5.02
N LEU A 89 4.86 -2.83 -6.13
CA LEU A 89 6.30 -2.78 -6.00
C LEU A 89 6.83 -1.42 -5.51
N ALA A 90 6.05 -0.33 -5.56
CA ALA A 90 6.39 0.92 -4.88
C ALA A 90 6.42 0.70 -3.36
N LEU A 91 5.42 -0.01 -2.81
CA LEU A 91 5.43 -0.43 -1.40
C LEU A 91 6.61 -1.36 -1.06
N ARG A 92 6.96 -2.28 -1.97
CA ARG A 92 8.11 -3.19 -1.77
C ARG A 92 9.43 -2.42 -1.77
N ALA A 93 9.60 -1.51 -2.71
CA ALA A 93 10.78 -0.69 -2.84
C ALA A 93 10.90 0.26 -1.63
N PHE A 94 9.77 0.78 -1.11
CA PHE A 94 9.76 1.59 0.12
C PHE A 94 10.30 0.81 1.31
N ASN A 95 9.84 -0.44 1.51
CA ASN A 95 10.35 -1.29 2.59
C ASN A 95 11.82 -1.66 2.41
N TYR A 96 12.25 -1.95 1.18
CA TYR A 96 13.67 -2.18 0.89
C TYR A 96 14.53 -0.96 1.24
N TRP A 97 14.11 0.24 0.83
CA TRP A 97 14.81 1.46 1.19
C TRP A 97 14.83 1.66 2.71
N LEU A 98 13.69 1.47 3.39
CA LEU A 98 13.58 1.70 4.83
C LEU A 98 14.50 0.75 5.62
N LEU A 99 14.60 -0.51 5.20
CA LEU A 99 15.58 -1.47 5.74
C LEU A 99 17.02 -1.03 5.46
N SER A 100 17.30 -0.48 4.28
CA SER A 100 18.63 0.06 3.93
C SER A 100 18.99 1.25 4.82
N GLU A 101 18.05 2.16 5.10
CA GLU A 101 18.23 3.25 6.05
C GLU A 101 18.47 2.74 7.48
N CYS A 102 17.72 1.71 7.92
CA CYS A 102 17.95 1.09 9.22
C CYS A 102 19.36 0.52 9.32
N GLN A 103 19.82 -0.18 8.28
CA GLN A 103 21.17 -0.73 8.23
C GLN A 103 22.23 0.38 8.34
N GLY A 104 22.10 1.45 7.56
CA GLY A 104 23.03 2.59 7.61
C GLY A 104 23.04 3.27 8.98
N PHE A 105 21.86 3.50 9.57
CA PHE A 105 21.71 4.08 10.89
C PHE A 105 22.39 3.25 11.98
N LEU A 106 22.09 1.94 12.04
CA LEU A 106 22.65 1.03 13.04
C LEU A 106 24.16 0.83 12.88
N ALA A 107 24.66 0.80 11.64
CA ALA A 107 26.09 0.70 11.38
C ALA A 107 26.84 1.93 11.88
N ALA A 108 26.30 3.13 11.67
CA ALA A 108 26.88 4.38 12.14
C ALA A 108 26.90 4.47 13.67
N GLU A 109 25.82 4.06 14.35
CA GLU A 109 25.80 3.99 15.82
C GLU A 109 26.88 3.05 16.35
N ARG A 110 27.01 1.85 15.76
CA ARG A 110 28.03 0.87 16.18
C ARG A 110 29.44 1.44 16.03
N ASN A 111 29.74 2.08 14.90
CA ASN A 111 31.07 2.65 14.67
C ASN A 111 31.40 3.77 15.67
N HIS A 112 30.42 4.62 16.01
CA HIS A 112 30.60 5.67 17.00
C HIS A 112 30.85 5.11 18.42
N THR A 113 30.23 3.98 18.78
CA THR A 113 30.53 3.33 20.07
C THR A 113 31.94 2.75 20.15
N THR A 114 32.50 2.32 19.02
CA THR A 114 33.86 1.74 18.97
C THR A 114 34.96 2.78 18.84
N ASP A 115 34.66 3.92 18.21
CA ASP A 115 35.62 5.02 18.01
C ASP A 115 34.88 6.38 18.09
N PRO A 116 34.75 6.96 19.29
CA PRO A 116 34.05 8.23 19.50
C PRO A 116 34.76 9.44 18.88
N SER A 117 35.97 9.26 18.32
CA SER A 117 36.75 10.33 17.70
C SER A 117 36.38 10.60 16.25
N GLN A 118 35.60 9.70 15.63
CA GLN A 118 35.05 9.90 14.29
C GLN A 118 33.89 10.92 14.32
N THR A 119 33.69 11.60 13.19
CA THR A 119 32.61 12.57 12.92
C THR A 119 31.26 12.14 13.51
N PRO A 120 30.36 13.08 13.87
CA PRO A 120 29.08 12.76 14.50
C PRO A 120 28.36 11.63 13.75
N PRO A 121 27.71 10.69 14.48
CA PRO A 121 27.11 9.51 13.85
C PRO A 121 26.11 9.98 12.79
N TYR A 122 26.04 9.26 11.66
CA TYR A 122 25.03 9.51 10.63
C TYR A 122 23.65 9.66 11.29
N GLN A 123 23.07 10.85 11.17
CA GLN A 123 21.72 11.11 11.63
C GLN A 123 20.78 10.92 10.44
N SER A 124 20.04 9.82 10.44
CA SER A 124 19.01 9.63 9.41
C SER A 124 17.98 10.75 9.53
N PRO A 125 17.66 11.47 8.45
CA PRO A 125 16.57 12.43 8.47
C PRO A 125 15.21 11.74 8.56
N TYR A 126 15.16 10.42 8.38
CA TYR A 126 13.92 9.63 8.29
C TYR A 126 13.66 8.77 9.54
N LEU A 127 14.70 8.31 10.22
CA LEU A 127 14.61 7.40 11.35
C LEU A 127 15.14 8.04 12.63
N ARG A 128 14.57 7.64 13.77
CA ARG A 128 15.12 7.94 15.09
C ARG A 128 15.00 6.75 16.03
N ARG A 129 15.85 6.73 17.06
CA ARG A 129 15.72 5.80 18.19
C ARG A 129 14.45 6.08 18.98
N ARG A 130 13.75 5.03 19.38
CA ARG A 130 12.66 5.13 20.35
C ARG A 130 13.22 5.44 21.74
N ARG A 131 12.55 6.33 22.47
CA ARG A 131 12.99 6.78 23.80
C ARG A 131 12.73 5.76 24.90
N SER A 132 11.70 4.95 24.74
CA SER A 132 11.30 3.89 25.68
C SER A 132 10.83 2.70 24.87
N CYS A 133 11.64 1.65 24.81
CA CYS A 133 11.27 0.38 24.18
C CYS A 133 11.93 -0.78 24.93
N SER A 134 11.19 -1.86 25.13
CA SER A 134 11.76 -3.12 25.63
C SER A 134 12.64 -3.78 24.55
N ALA A 135 13.44 -4.78 24.94
CA ALA A 135 14.29 -5.50 23.99
C ALA A 135 13.50 -6.28 22.91
N GLN A 136 12.21 -6.54 23.17
CA GLN A 136 11.29 -7.25 22.29
C GLN A 136 10.55 -6.32 21.33
N GLU A 137 10.68 -5.00 21.51
CA GLU A 137 10.03 -4.02 20.67
C GLU A 137 10.97 -3.49 19.58
N PRO A 138 10.41 -2.95 18.48
CA PRO A 138 11.21 -2.35 17.44
C PRO A 138 12.03 -1.18 18.00
N PRO A 139 13.35 -1.13 17.76
CA PRO A 139 14.25 -0.12 18.34
C PRO A 139 14.14 1.27 17.70
N LEU A 140 13.65 1.34 16.47
CA LEU A 140 13.57 2.56 15.66
C LEU A 140 12.12 2.95 15.42
N GLU A 141 11.91 4.20 15.05
CA GLU A 141 10.65 4.70 14.52
C GLU A 141 10.90 5.74 13.42
N LEU A 142 9.93 5.91 12.53
CA LEU A 142 9.95 7.01 11.57
C LEU A 142 9.88 8.35 12.32
N HIS A 143 10.57 9.36 11.78
CA HIS A 143 10.54 10.70 12.34
C HIS A 143 9.11 11.26 12.31
N PRO A 144 8.61 11.89 13.40
CA PRO A 144 7.20 12.29 13.54
C PRO A 144 6.76 13.36 12.54
N ASP A 145 7.70 14.13 12.00
CA ASP A 145 7.43 15.16 10.99
C ASP A 145 7.32 14.62 9.55
N LEU A 146 7.40 13.29 9.36
CA LEU A 146 7.30 12.68 8.04
C LEU A 146 5.85 12.40 7.66
N LYS A 147 5.51 12.71 6.41
CA LYS A 147 4.27 12.30 5.76
C LYS A 147 4.61 11.52 4.50
N ILE A 148 3.93 10.41 4.29
CA ILE A 148 4.18 9.50 3.16
C ILE A 148 3.01 9.62 2.18
N TYR A 149 3.30 9.94 0.94
CA TYR A 149 2.30 10.01 -0.13
C TYR A 149 2.61 8.96 -1.18
N MET A 150 1.56 8.45 -1.83
CA MET A 150 1.68 7.63 -3.03
C MET A 150 1.10 8.39 -4.21
N TYR A 151 1.87 8.58 -5.26
CA TYR A 151 1.35 9.03 -6.55
C TYR A 151 1.11 7.82 -7.46
N CYS A 152 0.00 7.79 -8.18
CA CYS A 152 -0.24 6.83 -9.26
C CYS A 152 -0.75 7.57 -10.50
N THR A 153 -0.31 7.16 -11.69
CA THR A 153 -0.83 7.70 -12.96
C THR A 153 -2.23 7.17 -13.30
N CYS A 154 -2.72 6.17 -12.55
CA CYS A 154 -4.01 5.53 -12.77
C CYS A 154 -4.66 5.17 -11.45
N ALA A 155 -5.99 5.07 -11.44
CA ALA A 155 -6.74 4.54 -10.32
C ALA A 155 -6.25 3.12 -9.96
N PRO A 156 -6.01 2.82 -8.66
CA PRO A 156 -5.58 1.49 -8.26
C PRO A 156 -6.57 0.43 -8.74
N CYS A 157 -6.07 -0.61 -9.41
CA CYS A 157 -6.96 -1.60 -9.99
C CYS A 157 -7.87 -2.26 -8.93
N GLY A 158 -9.05 -2.69 -9.36
CA GLY A 158 -10.11 -3.14 -8.46
C GLY A 158 -11.10 -2.02 -8.17
N ASP A 159 -11.63 -2.00 -6.94
CA ASP A 159 -12.81 -1.23 -6.55
C ASP A 159 -12.67 0.28 -6.83
N ALA A 160 -11.49 0.88 -6.63
CA ALA A 160 -11.26 2.30 -6.88
C ALA A 160 -11.28 2.70 -8.36
N SER A 161 -11.15 1.74 -9.27
CA SER A 161 -11.11 1.96 -10.72
C SER A 161 -12.40 1.54 -11.44
N MET A 162 -13.36 0.91 -10.75
CA MET A 162 -14.46 0.21 -11.41
C MET A 162 -15.38 1.14 -12.21
N GLU A 163 -15.75 2.27 -11.63
CA GLU A 163 -16.61 3.28 -12.26
C GLU A 163 -15.95 3.88 -13.51
N LEU A 164 -14.63 4.09 -13.47
CA LEU A 164 -13.85 4.55 -14.63
C LEU A 164 -13.84 3.49 -15.75
N CYS A 165 -13.82 2.21 -15.39
CA CYS A 165 -13.92 1.10 -16.35
C CYS A 165 -15.30 1.00 -16.99
N MET A 166 -16.34 1.30 -16.23
CA MET A 166 -17.71 1.33 -16.73
C MET A 166 -17.91 2.50 -17.69
N ALA A 167 -17.41 3.68 -17.33
CA ALA A 167 -17.52 4.89 -18.14
C ALA A 167 -16.73 4.81 -19.46
N SER A 168 -15.67 4.01 -19.52
CA SER A 168 -14.84 3.82 -20.73
C SER A 168 -15.35 2.72 -21.68
N GLN A 169 -16.36 1.94 -21.29
CA GLN A 169 -16.94 0.89 -22.14
C GLN A 169 -18.01 1.47 -23.08
N GLN A 170 -17.99 1.03 -24.35
CA GLN A 170 -19.04 1.37 -25.32
C GLN A 170 -20.38 0.70 -24.98
N ASP A 171 -20.33 -0.46 -24.33
CA ASP A 171 -21.48 -1.15 -23.75
C ASP A 171 -21.17 -1.47 -22.28
N ALA A 172 -21.84 -0.74 -21.38
CA ALA A 172 -21.71 -0.93 -19.94
C ALA A 172 -22.76 -1.92 -19.39
N THR A 173 -23.42 -2.71 -20.25
CA THR A 173 -24.36 -3.75 -19.81
C THR A 173 -23.61 -4.79 -18.98
N PRO A 174 -23.97 -4.99 -17.70
CA PRO A 174 -23.27 -5.95 -16.88
C PRO A 174 -23.47 -7.37 -17.42
N TRP A 175 -22.38 -8.14 -17.52
CA TRP A 175 -22.46 -9.58 -17.76
C TRP A 175 -23.34 -10.21 -16.66
N GLU A 176 -24.45 -10.85 -17.04
CA GLU A 176 -25.30 -11.57 -16.10
C GLU A 176 -24.49 -12.73 -15.51
N VAL A 177 -24.51 -12.87 -14.18
CA VAL A 177 -23.97 -14.07 -13.53
C VAL A 177 -24.97 -15.18 -13.85
N GLU A 178 -24.56 -16.21 -14.59
CA GLU A 178 -25.38 -17.41 -14.75
C GLU A 178 -25.63 -18.03 -13.36
N THR A 179 -26.78 -17.76 -12.78
CA THR A 179 -27.27 -18.45 -11.57
C THR A 179 -27.88 -19.80 -11.95
N ASN A 180 -27.21 -20.60 -12.77
CA ASN A 180 -27.72 -21.89 -13.23
C ASN A 180 -26.74 -23.02 -12.92
N ASN A 181 -26.83 -23.57 -11.70
CA ASN A 181 -26.91 -25.03 -11.51
C ASN A 181 -27.33 -25.40 -10.07
N THR A 182 -28.55 -25.05 -9.70
CA THR A 182 -29.35 -25.92 -8.84
C THR A 182 -29.98 -26.98 -9.74
N GLU A 183 -29.36 -28.15 -9.84
CA GLU A 183 -29.99 -29.48 -10.09
C GLU A 183 -28.93 -30.51 -10.56
N THR A 184 -27.97 -30.86 -9.69
CA THR A 184 -27.40 -32.23 -9.52
C THR A 184 -26.10 -32.17 -8.70
N ARG A 185 -26.23 -32.08 -7.38
CA ARG A 185 -25.24 -32.64 -6.44
C ARG A 185 -25.92 -32.89 -5.11
N SER A 186 -26.59 -34.03 -5.06
CA SER A 186 -27.06 -34.63 -3.83
C SER A 186 -25.85 -34.92 -2.92
N THR A 187 -26.01 -34.58 -1.64
CA THR A 187 -25.26 -35.07 -0.47
C THR A 187 -23.78 -34.66 -0.32
N ALA A 188 -23.53 -33.45 0.19
CA ALA A 188 -22.59 -33.22 1.29
C ALA A 188 -22.71 -31.77 1.84
N ALA A 189 -23.24 -31.67 3.06
CA ALA A 189 -23.06 -30.62 4.07
C ALA A 189 -23.32 -29.14 3.71
N LEU A 190 -24.25 -28.54 4.47
CA LEU A 190 -24.44 -27.11 4.62
C LEU A 190 -23.12 -26.40 4.98
N SER A 191 -22.64 -25.53 4.09
CA SER A 191 -21.78 -24.40 4.44
C SER A 191 -22.23 -23.15 3.68
N SER A 192 -22.54 -22.12 4.46
CA SER A 192 -22.92 -20.78 4.05
C SER A 192 -21.87 -20.11 3.14
N ASP A 193 -22.31 -19.39 2.10
CA ASP A 193 -21.59 -18.30 1.43
C ASP A 193 -20.12 -18.56 1.05
N ALA A 194 -19.87 -19.65 0.32
CA ALA A 194 -18.59 -19.86 -0.35
C ALA A 194 -18.42 -18.87 -1.53
N ASP A 195 -17.93 -17.68 -1.22
CA ASP A 195 -16.68 -17.15 -1.75
C ASP A 195 -16.52 -17.19 -3.29
N THR A 196 -17.50 -16.67 -4.04
CA THR A 196 -17.30 -16.31 -5.46
C THR A 196 -16.37 -15.11 -5.57
N LEU A 197 -15.08 -15.33 -5.31
CA LEU A 197 -14.01 -14.36 -5.53
C LEU A 197 -13.99 -14.01 -7.01
N LEU A 198 -14.33 -12.75 -7.32
CA LEU A 198 -14.38 -12.30 -8.70
C LEU A 198 -12.97 -11.97 -9.22
N ASP A 199 -12.70 -12.42 -10.44
CA ASP A 199 -11.45 -12.15 -11.13
C ASP A 199 -11.60 -10.89 -12.01
N GLY A 200 -10.66 -9.98 -11.85
CA GLY A 200 -10.46 -8.90 -12.79
C GLY A 200 -11.59 -7.88 -12.88
N ARG A 201 -11.87 -7.48 -14.13
CA ARG A 201 -12.97 -6.57 -14.50
C ARG A 201 -14.28 -7.31 -14.81
N GLY A 202 -14.32 -8.63 -14.66
CA GLY A 202 -15.55 -9.41 -14.82
C GLY A 202 -16.62 -8.95 -13.82
N TYR A 203 -17.89 -8.92 -14.23
CA TYR A 203 -19.01 -8.48 -13.39
C TYR A 203 -18.76 -7.10 -12.75
N PHE A 204 -18.40 -6.11 -13.57
CA PHE A 204 -18.02 -4.77 -13.10
C PHE A 204 -19.12 -4.04 -12.32
N SER A 205 -20.39 -4.46 -12.46
CA SER A 205 -21.52 -3.98 -11.67
C SER A 205 -21.48 -4.39 -10.19
N ARG A 206 -20.74 -5.46 -9.85
CA ARG A 206 -20.60 -5.92 -8.46
C ARG A 206 -19.50 -5.12 -7.75
N LEU A 207 -19.88 -3.98 -7.18
CA LEU A 207 -18.96 -3.08 -6.48
C LEU A 207 -18.75 -3.50 -5.01
N GLY A 208 -17.67 -3.04 -4.37
CA GLY A 208 -17.45 -3.21 -2.93
C GLY A 208 -16.93 -4.59 -2.48
N ILE A 209 -16.58 -5.46 -3.43
CA ILE A 209 -16.10 -6.82 -3.16
C ILE A 209 -14.59 -6.97 -3.38
N VAL A 210 -14.00 -7.95 -2.71
CA VAL A 210 -12.59 -8.32 -2.89
C VAL A 210 -12.43 -9.02 -4.23
N ARG A 211 -11.45 -8.58 -5.04
CA ARG A 211 -11.21 -9.09 -6.39
C ARG A 211 -9.79 -9.62 -6.52
N ARG A 212 -9.60 -10.61 -7.39
CA ARG A 212 -8.29 -11.13 -7.78
C ARG A 212 -7.89 -10.60 -9.16
N LYS A 213 -6.59 -10.68 -9.46
CA LYS A 213 -6.02 -10.49 -10.80
C LYS A 213 -5.96 -11.88 -11.47
N PRO A 214 -5.92 -12.03 -12.80
CA PRO A 214 -5.76 -11.02 -13.84
C PRO A 214 -7.08 -10.35 -14.24
N ALA A 215 -6.99 -9.26 -15.01
CA ALA A 215 -8.15 -8.59 -15.59
C ALA A 215 -8.69 -9.25 -16.86
N ARG A 216 -7.90 -10.11 -17.53
CA ARG A 216 -8.27 -10.73 -18.80
C ARG A 216 -8.83 -12.13 -18.58
N ALA A 217 -9.92 -12.44 -19.28
CA ALA A 217 -10.58 -13.75 -19.23
C ALA A 217 -9.74 -14.90 -19.82
N ASP A 218 -8.79 -14.58 -20.72
CA ASP A 218 -7.89 -15.54 -21.36
C ASP A 218 -6.65 -15.90 -20.52
N ALA A 219 -6.40 -15.15 -19.43
CA ALA A 219 -5.20 -15.30 -18.63
C ALA A 219 -5.44 -16.30 -17.49
N GLU A 220 -4.43 -17.13 -17.20
CA GLU A 220 -4.48 -18.04 -16.06
C GLU A 220 -4.72 -17.27 -14.76
N SER A 221 -5.57 -17.81 -13.89
CA SER A 221 -5.95 -17.17 -12.64
C SER A 221 -4.72 -16.92 -11.74
N THR A 222 -4.73 -15.80 -11.02
CA THR A 222 -3.69 -15.50 -10.03
C THR A 222 -4.29 -15.49 -8.64
N ARG A 223 -3.45 -15.71 -7.62
CA ARG A 223 -3.86 -15.52 -6.22
C ARG A 223 -3.75 -14.07 -5.74
N SER A 224 -3.28 -13.17 -6.61
CA SER A 224 -3.03 -11.78 -6.25
C SER A 224 -4.34 -10.99 -6.15
N LYS A 225 -4.60 -10.37 -5.00
CA LYS A 225 -5.73 -9.44 -4.83
C LYS A 225 -5.51 -8.13 -5.59
N SER A 226 -6.58 -7.37 -5.82
CA SER A 226 -6.51 -6.09 -6.51
C SER A 226 -5.68 -5.05 -5.72
N CYS A 227 -5.16 -4.03 -6.41
CA CYS A 227 -4.36 -2.97 -5.76
C CYS A 227 -5.22 -2.17 -4.78
N SER A 228 -6.48 -1.90 -5.12
CA SER A 228 -7.45 -1.31 -4.19
C SER A 228 -7.52 -2.10 -2.89
N ASP A 229 -7.76 -3.42 -2.96
CA ASP A 229 -7.91 -4.26 -1.76
C ASP A 229 -6.62 -4.27 -0.92
N LYS A 230 -5.47 -4.30 -1.57
CA LYS A 230 -4.16 -4.30 -0.91
C LYS A 230 -3.86 -2.96 -0.25
N LEU A 231 -4.19 -1.85 -0.90
CA LEU A 231 -4.02 -0.51 -0.32
C LEU A 231 -4.99 -0.29 0.85
N SER A 232 -6.24 -0.74 0.75
CA SER A 232 -7.19 -0.71 1.89
C SER A 232 -6.63 -1.49 3.09
N LEU A 233 -6.02 -2.66 2.88
CA LEU A 233 -5.36 -3.41 3.96
C LEU A 233 -4.21 -2.61 4.61
N ARG A 234 -3.46 -1.82 3.83
CA ARG A 234 -2.37 -0.98 4.35
C ARG A 234 -2.86 0.18 5.23
N GLN A 235 -4.12 0.57 5.11
CA GLN A 235 -4.73 1.56 6.01
C GLN A 235 -4.87 1.05 7.45
N VAL A 236 -4.93 -0.26 7.64
CA VAL A 236 -5.05 -0.87 8.98
C VAL A 236 -3.75 -1.52 9.44
N ALA A 237 -3.00 -2.14 8.52
CA ALA A 237 -1.78 -2.90 8.84
C ALA A 237 -0.48 -2.08 8.73
N SER A 238 -0.54 -0.81 8.34
CA SER A 238 0.60 0.06 7.97
C SER A 238 1.31 -0.34 6.67
N LEU A 239 2.20 0.55 6.21
CA LEU A 239 3.06 0.34 5.04
C LEU A 239 4.22 -0.61 5.30
N LEU A 240 4.51 -0.92 6.56
CA LEU A 240 5.63 -1.76 6.93
C LEU A 240 5.38 -3.22 6.51
N SER A 241 6.40 -3.85 5.96
CA SER A 241 6.46 -5.30 5.86
C SER A 241 6.73 -5.90 7.23
N TYR A 242 6.48 -7.20 7.38
CA TYR A 242 6.77 -7.90 8.64
C TYR A 242 8.23 -7.69 9.07
N GLU A 243 9.18 -7.90 8.15
CA GLU A 243 10.61 -7.76 8.41
C GLU A 243 10.97 -6.33 8.84
N THR A 244 10.39 -5.33 8.18
CA THR A 244 10.63 -3.92 8.51
C THR A 244 10.02 -3.56 9.86
N SER A 245 8.86 -4.14 10.19
CA SER A 245 8.19 -3.93 11.47
C SER A 245 8.95 -4.49 12.68
N LEU A 246 9.92 -5.40 12.47
CA LEU A 246 10.81 -5.87 13.53
C LEU A 246 11.82 -4.80 13.95
N LEU A 247 12.14 -3.86 13.06
CA LEU A 247 13.15 -2.83 13.29
C LEU A 247 12.53 -1.45 13.52
N VAL A 248 11.43 -1.16 12.83
CA VAL A 248 10.74 0.14 12.85
C VAL A 248 9.35 -0.05 13.46
N ALA A 249 9.05 0.68 14.52
CA ALA A 249 7.74 0.64 15.15
C ALA A 249 6.67 1.24 14.24
N THR A 250 5.49 0.64 14.27
CA THR A 250 4.30 1.16 13.61
C THR A 250 3.75 2.35 14.38
N THR A 251 4.11 3.56 13.95
CA THR A 251 3.53 4.82 14.42
C THR A 251 2.58 5.40 13.37
N GLN A 252 1.91 6.52 13.66
CA GLN A 252 1.05 7.22 12.69
C GLN A 252 1.77 7.51 11.36
N ASN A 253 3.07 7.78 11.41
CA ASN A 253 3.89 8.12 10.23
C ASN A 253 4.21 6.90 9.35
N ALA A 254 3.85 5.68 9.76
CA ALA A 254 4.01 4.45 8.99
C ALA A 254 2.84 4.18 8.02
N TYR A 255 1.89 5.10 7.89
CA TYR A 255 0.73 5.03 7.01
C TYR A 255 0.84 6.05 5.87
N LEU A 256 0.07 5.85 4.80
CA LEU A 256 -0.06 6.88 3.77
C LEU A 256 -0.89 8.05 4.32
N GLU A 257 -0.36 9.26 4.17
CA GLU A 257 -1.10 10.51 4.34
C GLU A 257 -2.09 10.72 3.18
N GLY A 258 -1.73 10.28 1.97
CA GLY A 258 -2.62 10.41 0.81
C GLY A 258 -2.17 9.61 -0.42
N VAL A 259 -3.14 9.32 -1.28
CA VAL A 259 -2.93 8.80 -2.64
C VAL A 259 -3.30 9.89 -3.63
N ILE A 260 -2.38 10.23 -4.54
CA ILE A 260 -2.51 11.31 -5.52
C ILE A 260 -2.69 10.67 -6.89
N LEU A 261 -3.73 11.08 -7.59
CA LEU A 261 -4.13 10.58 -8.90
C LEU A 261 -4.41 11.77 -9.85
N PRO A 262 -4.25 11.60 -11.17
CA PRO A 262 -4.85 12.50 -12.16
C PRO A 262 -6.35 12.67 -11.94
N GLU A 263 -6.91 13.82 -12.30
CA GLU A 263 -8.32 14.15 -12.02
C GLU A 263 -9.28 13.18 -12.73
N GLU A 264 -8.94 12.82 -13.97
CA GLU A 264 -9.64 11.85 -14.80
C GLU A 264 -9.57 10.41 -14.27
N GLU A 265 -8.62 10.13 -13.38
CA GLU A 265 -8.42 8.83 -12.72
C GLU A 265 -9.06 8.79 -11.33
N ILE A 266 -9.93 9.76 -10.99
CA ILE A 266 -10.63 9.81 -9.71
C ILE A 266 -12.12 9.58 -9.90
N SER A 267 -12.62 8.47 -9.35
CA SER A 267 -14.03 8.32 -9.01
C SER A 267 -14.20 8.46 -7.51
N ARG A 268 -14.81 9.56 -7.06
CA ARG A 268 -15.00 9.83 -5.62
C ARG A 268 -15.75 8.71 -4.92
N VAL A 269 -16.85 8.25 -5.54
CA VAL A 269 -17.68 7.16 -5.01
C VAL A 269 -16.89 5.85 -4.91
N ALA A 270 -16.02 5.56 -5.89
CA ALA A 270 -15.16 4.39 -5.88
C ALA A 270 -14.10 4.47 -4.78
N CYS A 271 -13.43 5.62 -4.68
CA CYS A 271 -12.41 5.89 -3.67
C CYS A 271 -12.99 5.86 -2.26
N ASP A 272 -14.15 6.47 -2.02
CA ASP A 272 -14.82 6.47 -0.71
C ASP A 272 -15.20 5.05 -0.29
N ARG A 273 -15.70 4.23 -1.23
CA ARG A 273 -16.00 2.81 -0.96
C ARG A 273 -14.75 1.99 -0.67
N ALA A 274 -13.68 2.18 -1.44
CA ALA A 274 -12.44 1.42 -1.29
C ALA A 274 -11.63 1.84 -0.05
N PHE A 275 -11.54 3.14 0.21
CA PHE A 275 -10.54 3.74 1.10
C PHE A 275 -11.13 4.65 2.18
N GLY A 276 -12.39 5.08 2.07
CA GLY A 276 -13.00 6.01 3.02
C GLY A 276 -13.26 5.37 4.39
N GLU A 277 -13.46 6.23 5.40
CA GLU A 277 -13.74 5.82 6.79
C GLU A 277 -14.99 4.91 6.90
N GLN A 278 -16.01 5.20 6.09
CA GLN A 278 -17.24 4.40 5.99
C GLN A 278 -17.18 3.33 4.88
N GLY A 279 -16.03 3.18 4.25
CA GLY A 279 -15.76 2.24 3.18
C GLY A 279 -15.50 0.83 3.70
N ARG A 280 -14.69 0.09 2.96
CA ARG A 280 -14.48 -1.35 3.16
C ARG A 280 -13.93 -1.71 4.54
N MET A 281 -13.09 -0.87 5.13
CA MET A 281 -12.44 -1.15 6.43
C MET A 281 -13.23 -0.63 7.63
N ARG A 282 -14.46 -0.11 7.44
CA ARG A 282 -15.27 0.51 8.49
C ARG A 282 -15.43 -0.34 9.75
N GLU A 283 -15.53 -1.66 9.60
CA GLU A 283 -15.75 -2.57 10.73
C GLU A 283 -14.54 -2.66 11.66
N LEU A 284 -13.35 -2.28 11.17
CA LEU A 284 -12.10 -2.25 11.92
C LEU A 284 -11.85 -0.89 12.59
N ALA A 285 -12.65 0.13 12.30
CA ALA A 285 -12.49 1.45 12.90
C ALA A 285 -12.60 1.37 14.44
N GLY A 286 -11.61 1.92 15.14
CA GLY A 286 -11.54 1.90 16.60
C GLY A 286 -11.25 0.53 17.21
N ARG A 287 -10.94 -0.50 16.42
CA ARG A 287 -10.50 -1.80 16.95
C ARG A 287 -9.01 -1.81 17.19
N PHE A 288 -8.62 -2.52 18.24
CA PHE A 288 -7.23 -2.70 18.63
C PHE A 288 -6.88 -4.17 18.76
N TRP A 289 -5.70 -4.54 18.26
CA TRP A 289 -5.20 -5.90 18.44
C TRP A 289 -4.36 -5.96 19.71
N THR A 290 -4.86 -6.62 20.74
CA THR A 290 -4.04 -6.94 21.92
C THR A 290 -3.15 -8.11 21.56
N SER A 291 -1.82 -7.96 21.64
CA SER A 291 -0.94 -9.12 21.57
C SER A 291 -1.14 -9.94 22.85
N GLN A 292 -1.98 -10.97 22.80
CA GLN A 292 -1.92 -12.03 23.80
C GLN A 292 -0.64 -12.82 23.56
N PHE A 293 0.49 -12.29 24.00
CA PHE A 293 1.58 -13.16 24.42
C PHE A 293 1.18 -13.73 25.79
N GLU A 294 0.13 -14.54 25.81
CA GLU A 294 -0.01 -15.52 26.87
C GLU A 294 1.15 -16.49 26.68
N THR A 295 2.24 -16.23 27.40
CA THR A 295 3.11 -17.32 27.85
C THR A 295 2.16 -18.41 28.35
N ALA A 296 2.18 -19.57 27.69
CA ALA A 296 1.55 -20.79 28.17
C ALA A 296 2.19 -21.16 29.52
N GLY A 297 1.76 -20.47 30.57
CA GLY A 297 2.05 -20.74 31.96
C GLY A 297 0.95 -21.65 32.46
N SER A 298 1.36 -22.85 32.85
CA SER A 298 0.64 -23.78 33.72
C SER A 298 -0.50 -23.15 34.52
N ILE A 299 -1.71 -23.66 34.29
CA ILE A 299 -2.89 -23.36 35.09
C ILE A 299 -2.64 -23.87 36.52
N GLU A 300 -2.42 -22.95 37.46
CA GLU A 300 -2.64 -23.19 38.89
C GLU A 300 -3.96 -22.53 39.31
N PRO A 301 -4.87 -23.23 39.99
CA PRO A 301 -6.18 -22.69 40.33
C PRO A 301 -6.12 -21.95 41.67
N GLY A 302 -6.31 -20.63 41.62
CA GLY A 302 -6.69 -19.83 42.80
C GLY A 302 -5.71 -18.69 43.12
N GLY A 303 -6.07 -17.49 42.69
CA GLY A 303 -5.40 -16.26 43.13
C GLY A 303 -6.01 -15.04 42.45
N GLN A 304 -6.68 -14.20 43.22
CA GLN A 304 -7.24 -12.92 42.77
C GLN A 304 -6.16 -12.07 42.10
N ARG A 305 -6.35 -11.65 40.84
CA ARG A 305 -5.49 -10.66 40.19
C ARG A 305 -6.05 -9.25 40.40
N GLN A 306 -5.28 -8.44 41.10
CA GLN A 306 -5.39 -6.98 41.11
C GLN A 306 -5.19 -6.45 39.68
N THR A 307 -6.09 -5.57 39.26
CA THR A 307 -6.03 -4.82 38.01
C THR A 307 -4.97 -3.73 38.11
N GLY A 308 -3.81 -3.97 37.50
CA GLY A 308 -2.86 -2.92 37.15
C GLY A 308 -3.17 -2.41 35.75
N GLU A 309 -3.78 -1.23 35.66
CA GLU A 309 -3.90 -0.45 34.43
C GLU A 309 -2.54 0.20 34.11
N GLU A 310 -1.70 -0.41 33.27
CA GLU A 310 -0.64 0.34 32.57
C GLU A 310 -0.48 -0.14 31.12
N ALA A 311 -1.10 0.66 30.25
CA ALA A 311 -0.57 1.21 29.01
C ALA A 311 -0.01 0.28 27.90
N TRP A 312 -0.92 -0.15 27.02
CA TRP A 312 -0.60 -0.28 25.59
C TRP A 312 -1.40 0.76 24.80
N SER A 313 -0.72 1.88 24.51
CA SER A 313 -1.21 2.98 23.68
C SER A 313 -0.30 3.04 22.45
N CYS A 314 -0.55 2.18 21.45
CA CYS A 314 0.09 2.32 20.13
C CYS A 314 -0.88 2.07 18.97
N LEU A 315 -2.17 2.08 19.25
CA LEU A 315 -3.22 2.20 18.23
C LEU A 315 -4.24 3.30 18.57
N SER A 316 -4.08 3.98 19.71
CA SER A 316 -4.99 5.01 20.23
C SER A 316 -5.11 6.25 19.35
N ASP A 317 -4.24 6.42 18.36
CA ASP A 317 -4.33 7.45 17.33
C ASP A 317 -4.46 6.80 15.95
N MET A 318 -5.57 6.07 15.71
CA MET A 318 -6.08 5.94 14.33
C MET A 318 -6.40 7.36 13.86
N GLY A 319 -5.37 7.98 13.26
CA GLY A 319 -5.43 9.30 12.69
C GLY A 319 -6.65 9.39 11.78
N ARG A 320 -7.41 10.45 12.02
CA ARG A 320 -8.41 11.03 11.13
C ARG A 320 -7.74 11.40 9.80
N GLY A 321 -7.37 10.40 9.02
CA GLY A 321 -6.87 10.53 7.67
C GLY A 321 -8.04 10.94 6.79
N THR A 322 -8.38 12.23 6.84
CA THR A 322 -9.27 12.83 5.87
C THR A 322 -8.61 12.68 4.50
N PHE A 323 -9.17 11.83 3.63
CA PHE A 323 -8.85 11.80 2.22
C PHE A 323 -9.29 13.13 1.60
N ILE A 324 -8.44 14.15 1.69
CA ILE A 324 -8.71 15.47 1.11
C ILE A 324 -8.33 15.43 -0.36
N LEU A 325 -9.40 15.36 -1.16
CA LEU A 325 -9.46 15.72 -2.55
C LEU A 325 -9.11 17.19 -2.80
N GLY A 326 -8.33 17.43 -3.85
CA GLY A 326 -8.25 18.72 -4.55
C GLY A 326 -6.98 18.87 -5.38
N ALA A 327 -6.98 19.47 -6.57
CA ALA A 327 -8.01 19.99 -7.48
C ALA A 327 -7.26 20.43 -8.77
N PHE A 328 -7.92 20.34 -9.92
CA PHE A 328 -7.70 21.01 -11.22
C PHE A 328 -6.28 21.12 -11.80
N PHE A 329 -6.08 20.59 -13.02
CA PHE A 329 -5.74 21.40 -14.20
C PHE A 329 -5.86 20.59 -15.51
N HIS A 330 -6.39 21.27 -16.53
CA HIS A 330 -6.34 20.91 -17.95
C HIS A 330 -4.90 20.63 -18.39
N LEU A 331 -4.66 19.45 -18.98
CA LEU A 331 -3.52 19.24 -19.87
C LEU A 331 -3.87 19.86 -21.23
N GLY A 332 -3.19 20.97 -21.54
CA GLY A 332 -3.06 21.45 -22.91
C GLY A 332 -2.18 20.48 -23.71
N GLU A 333 -2.55 20.35 -24.98
CA GLU A 333 -1.99 19.50 -26.04
C GLU A 333 -0.45 19.37 -26.06
#